data_AF-B7ZXM9-F1
#
_entry.id   AF-B7ZXM9-F1
#
_cell.length_a   1.000
_cell.length_b   1.000
_cell.length_c   1.000
_cell.angle_alpha   90.00
_cell.angle_beta   90.00
_cell.angle_gamma   90.00
#
_symmetry.space_group_name_H-M   'P 1'
#
loop_
_entity.id
_entity.type
_entity.pdbx_description
1 polymer ?
#
loop_
_entity_poly.entity_id
_entity_poly.type
_entity_poly.pdbx_seq_one_letter_code
_entity_poly.pdbx_strand_id
1 'polypeptide(L)'
;MSCAEHDRYAAGSQFITHTIGRVLSQLNLSSTPINTKGYETLLQLTQNTVSDSFDLYYGLFMYNINATEQLDRLEMAFEKVRQMLSGRLHDFIRKQIVERADPSGKLANGRSSSPAAHHLSTLTEENKTRVSPALTLASPTL
;
A
#
# COMPACT_ATOMS: atom_id res chain seq x y z
N MET A 1 21.51 1.21 25.26
CA MET A 1 21.08 1.99 24.10
C MET A 1 21.24 3.47 24.39
N SER A 2 21.51 4.28 23.37
CA SER A 2 21.38 5.76 23.42
C SER A 2 19.91 6.19 23.29
N CYS A 3 19.58 7.47 23.54
CA CYS A 3 18.21 7.96 23.35
C CYS A 3 17.75 7.85 21.88
N ALA A 4 18.58 8.25 20.92
CA ALA A 4 18.23 8.14 19.49
C ALA A 4 18.02 6.67 19.03
N GLU A 5 18.75 5.73 19.64
CA GLU A 5 18.61 4.29 19.41
C GLU A 5 17.33 3.74 20.08
N HIS A 6 17.05 4.17 21.32
CA HIS A 6 15.79 3.90 22.02
C HIS A 6 14.59 4.37 21.19
N ASP A 7 14.60 5.61 20.74
CA ASP A 7 13.46 6.23 20.04
C ASP A 7 13.23 5.58 18.67
N ARG A 8 14.31 5.18 17.99
CA ARG A 8 14.23 4.34 16.79
C ARG A 8 13.56 3.00 17.07
N TYR A 9 13.89 2.32 18.17
CA TYR A 9 13.20 1.08 18.57
C TYR A 9 11.75 1.33 18.99
N ALA A 10 11.47 2.37 19.77
CA ALA A 10 10.14 2.72 20.24
C ALA A 10 9.19 3.07 19.08
N ALA A 11 9.66 3.79 18.07
CA ALA A 11 8.90 4.04 16.85
C ALA A 11 8.55 2.74 16.10
N GLY A 12 9.56 1.86 15.91
CA GLY A 12 9.40 0.58 15.21
C GLY A 12 8.66 -0.52 15.99
N SER A 13 8.32 -0.30 17.27
CA SER A 13 7.68 -1.29 18.13
C SER A 13 6.49 -0.71 18.92
N GLN A 14 6.74 0.09 19.95
CA GLN A 14 5.71 0.67 20.81
C GLN A 14 4.71 1.53 20.01
N PHE A 15 5.18 2.50 19.23
CA PHE A 15 4.30 3.37 18.44
C PHE A 15 3.44 2.55 17.46
N ILE A 16 4.05 1.66 16.66
CA ILE A 16 3.30 0.72 15.80
C ILE A 16 2.26 -0.10 16.60
N THR A 17 2.61 -0.58 17.80
CA THR A 17 1.72 -1.37 18.64
C THR A 17 0.49 -0.56 19.08
N HIS A 18 0.66 0.68 19.54
CA HIS A 18 -0.47 1.57 19.86
C HIS A 18 -1.25 1.99 18.61
N THR A 19 -0.59 2.26 17.48
CA THR A 19 -1.26 2.61 16.21
C THR A 19 -2.16 1.47 15.75
N ILE A 20 -1.67 0.22 15.72
CA ILE A 20 -2.48 -0.95 15.40
C ILE A 20 -3.63 -1.11 16.39
N GLY A 21 -3.37 -1.05 17.70
CA GLY A 21 -4.41 -1.19 18.72
C GLY A 21 -5.51 -0.12 18.64
N ARG A 22 -5.17 1.12 18.31
CA ARG A 22 -6.14 2.21 18.07
C ARG A 22 -6.87 2.07 16.73
N VAL A 23 -6.25 1.54 15.68
CA VAL A 23 -6.94 1.19 14.42
C VAL A 23 -7.95 0.05 14.67
N LEU A 24 -7.59 -0.96 15.44
CA LEU A 24 -8.49 -2.06 15.83
C LEU A 24 -9.67 -1.55 16.66
N SER A 25 -9.50 -0.52 17.50
CA SER A 25 -10.63 0.07 18.24
C SER A 25 -11.63 0.80 17.32
N GLN A 26 -11.19 1.39 16.21
CA GLN A 26 -12.10 2.00 15.21
C GLN A 26 -12.97 0.95 14.50
N LEU A 27 -12.52 -0.31 14.43
CA LEU A 27 -13.31 -1.43 13.92
C LEU A 27 -14.38 -1.92 14.92
N ASN A 28 -14.41 -1.37 16.14
CA ASN A 28 -15.36 -1.74 17.21
C ASN A 28 -15.42 -3.26 17.47
N LEU A 29 -14.24 -3.90 17.50
CA LEU A 29 -14.11 -5.35 17.63
C LEU A 29 -14.76 -5.87 18.93
N SER A 30 -15.54 -6.94 18.78
CA SER A 30 -16.20 -7.64 19.88
C SER A 30 -15.84 -9.12 19.89
N SER A 31 -16.00 -9.77 21.06
CA SER A 31 -15.79 -11.19 21.22
C SER A 31 -16.91 -12.00 20.54
N THR A 32 -16.54 -13.09 19.87
CA THR A 32 -17.47 -13.99 19.16
C THR A 32 -17.45 -15.40 19.77
N PRO A 33 -18.47 -16.25 19.53
CA PRO A 33 -18.45 -17.65 19.95
C PRO A 33 -17.36 -18.52 19.29
N ILE A 34 -16.64 -18.01 18.28
CA ILE A 34 -15.67 -18.75 17.46
C ILE A 34 -14.32 -18.03 17.37
N ASN A 35 -13.93 -17.28 18.41
CA ASN A 35 -12.64 -16.60 18.46
C ASN A 35 -11.46 -17.56 18.23
N THR A 36 -10.54 -17.17 17.35
CA THR A 36 -9.21 -17.80 17.28
C THR A 36 -8.30 -17.19 18.35
N LYS A 37 -7.24 -17.90 18.77
CA LYS A 37 -6.27 -17.35 19.73
C LYS A 37 -5.56 -16.09 19.22
N GLY A 38 -5.34 -15.97 17.90
CA GLY A 38 -4.87 -14.73 17.30
C GLY A 38 -5.86 -13.57 17.48
N TYR A 39 -7.16 -13.80 17.31
CA TYR A 39 -8.18 -12.77 17.51
C TYR A 39 -8.35 -12.39 18.99
N GLU A 40 -8.23 -13.34 19.93
CA GLU A 40 -8.16 -13.03 21.37
C GLU A 40 -7.01 -12.07 21.69
N THR A 41 -5.83 -12.28 21.10
CA THR A 41 -4.68 -11.37 21.24
C THR A 41 -4.96 -9.98 20.63
N LEU A 42 -5.71 -9.88 19.52
CA LEU A 42 -6.09 -8.58 18.94
C LEU A 42 -7.08 -7.81 19.84
N LEU A 43 -8.03 -8.51 20.49
CA LEU A 43 -8.93 -7.90 21.47
C LEU A 43 -8.15 -7.38 22.70
N GLN A 44 -7.22 -8.19 23.22
CA GLN A 44 -6.34 -7.77 24.33
C GLN A 44 -5.42 -6.61 23.95
N LEU A 45 -4.82 -6.63 22.74
CA LEU A 45 -4.02 -5.52 22.22
C LEU A 45 -4.83 -4.23 22.12
N THR A 46 -6.08 -4.32 21.65
CA THR A 46 -7.00 -3.18 21.60
C THR A 46 -7.22 -2.63 23.01
N GLN A 47 -7.60 -3.47 23.96
CA GLN A 47 -7.84 -3.06 25.36
C GLN A 47 -6.61 -2.40 26.01
N ASN A 48 -5.43 -2.99 25.84
CA ASN A 48 -4.17 -2.53 26.46
C ASN A 48 -3.58 -1.25 25.82
N THR A 49 -4.11 -0.80 24.68
CA THR A 49 -3.59 0.39 23.97
C THR A 49 -4.56 1.56 23.97
N VAL A 50 -5.86 1.32 24.22
CA VAL A 50 -6.87 2.37 24.44
C VAL A 50 -7.06 2.72 25.92
N SER A 51 -6.51 1.93 26.85
CA SER A 51 -6.38 2.30 28.27
C SER A 51 -5.51 3.53 28.47
N ASP A 52 -4.54 3.75 27.58
CA ASP A 52 -3.69 4.93 27.57
C ASP A 52 -4.41 6.13 26.95
N SER A 53 -4.18 7.33 27.50
CA SER A 53 -4.75 8.56 26.97
C SER A 53 -4.34 8.80 25.51
N PHE A 54 -5.18 9.51 24.76
CA PHE A 54 -4.82 9.91 23.40
C PHE A 54 -3.56 10.79 23.41
N ASP A 55 -3.40 11.67 24.41
CA ASP A 55 -2.25 12.55 24.54
C ASP A 55 -0.93 11.80 24.72
N LEU A 56 -0.93 10.68 25.46
CA LEU A 56 0.26 9.84 25.62
C LEU A 56 0.67 9.21 24.29
N TYR A 57 -0.29 8.67 23.54
CA TYR A 57 -0.05 8.14 22.19
C TYR A 57 0.38 9.24 21.20
N TYR A 58 -0.25 10.41 21.25
CA TYR A 58 0.12 11.56 20.42
C TYR A 58 1.54 12.05 20.76
N GLY A 59 1.97 11.96 22.02
CA GLY A 59 3.35 12.18 22.44
C GLY A 59 4.34 11.22 21.79
N LEU A 60 4.00 9.93 21.63
CA LEU A 60 4.84 8.94 20.92
C LEU A 60 5.04 9.30 19.44
N PHE A 61 4.11 10.05 18.83
CA PHE A 61 4.25 10.57 17.47
C PHE A 61 5.01 11.90 17.45
N MET A 62 4.57 12.89 18.22
CA MET A 62 5.06 14.27 18.15
C MET A 62 6.52 14.45 18.61
N TYR A 63 6.98 13.65 19.57
CA TYR A 63 8.33 13.79 20.14
C TYR A 63 9.34 12.78 19.61
N ASN A 64 8.94 11.89 18.70
CA ASN A 64 9.82 10.89 18.10
C ASN A 64 9.88 11.04 16.58
N ILE A 65 10.97 11.63 16.08
CA ILE A 65 11.20 11.90 14.65
C ILE A 65 11.11 10.66 13.73
N ASN A 66 11.22 9.45 14.29
CA ASN A 66 11.14 8.20 13.54
C ASN A 66 9.68 7.71 13.34
N ALA A 67 8.71 8.27 14.08
CA ALA A 67 7.33 7.78 14.12
C ALA A 67 6.61 7.92 12.77
N THR A 68 6.76 9.07 12.10
CA THR A 68 6.16 9.32 10.77
C THR A 68 6.58 8.26 9.75
N GLU A 69 7.87 7.93 9.68
CA GLU A 69 8.37 6.90 8.75
C GLU A 69 7.72 5.53 9.02
N GLN A 70 7.45 5.19 10.29
CA GLN A 70 6.77 3.92 10.60
C GLN A 70 5.27 3.96 10.29
N LEU A 71 4.63 5.13 10.39
CA LEU A 71 3.23 5.33 9.98
C LEU A 71 3.08 5.18 8.45
N ASP A 72 3.94 5.84 7.67
CA ASP A 72 3.97 5.74 6.21
C ASP A 72 4.21 4.29 5.75
N ARG A 73 5.15 3.60 6.41
CA ARG A 73 5.43 2.17 6.17
C ARG A 73 4.23 1.28 6.50
N LEU A 74 3.47 1.58 7.54
CA LEU A 74 2.27 0.83 7.91
C LEU A 74 1.14 1.02 6.88
N GLU A 75 0.91 2.26 6.41
CA GLU A 75 -0.04 2.53 5.34
C GLU A 75 0.33 1.80 4.03
N MET A 76 1.59 1.92 3.59
CA MET A 76 2.10 1.21 2.41
C MET A 76 1.98 -0.32 2.55
N ALA A 77 2.20 -0.88 3.75
CA ALA A 77 2.05 -2.31 4.01
C ALA A 77 0.58 -2.76 3.93
N PHE A 78 -0.34 -2.00 4.51
CA PHE A 78 -1.78 -2.26 4.43
C PHE A 78 -2.28 -2.19 2.98
N GLU A 79 -1.86 -1.16 2.24
CA GLU A 79 -2.22 -1.00 0.83
C GLU A 79 -1.71 -2.14 -0.04
N LYS A 80 -0.47 -2.60 0.18
CA LYS A 80 0.10 -3.74 -0.54
C LYS A 80 -0.71 -5.03 -0.29
N VAL A 81 -1.19 -5.26 0.94
CA VAL A 81 -2.07 -6.40 1.25
C VAL A 81 -3.42 -6.26 0.55
N ARG A 82 -4.02 -5.05 0.54
CA ARG A 82 -5.26 -4.76 -0.19
C ARG A 82 -5.12 -5.07 -1.69
N GLN A 83 -4.02 -4.64 -2.31
CA GLN A 83 -3.72 -4.91 -3.73
C GLN A 83 -3.51 -6.41 -4.01
N MET A 84 -2.82 -7.15 -3.13
CA MET A 84 -2.63 -8.60 -3.26
C MET A 84 -3.94 -9.40 -3.24
N LEU A 85 -4.95 -8.94 -2.49
CA LEU A 85 -6.29 -9.54 -2.48
C LEU A 85 -7.05 -9.19 -3.78
N SER A 86 -7.12 -7.91 -4.13
CA SER A 86 -7.84 -7.41 -5.30
C SER A 86 -7.30 -7.98 -6.62
N GLY A 87 -5.98 -8.10 -6.78
CA GLY A 87 -5.36 -8.69 -7.97
C GLY A 87 -5.76 -10.14 -8.19
N ARG A 88 -5.75 -10.96 -7.13
CA ARG A 88 -6.19 -12.38 -7.19
C ARG A 88 -7.66 -12.51 -7.57
N LEU A 89 -8.53 -11.63 -7.05
CA LEU A 89 -9.94 -11.60 -7.41
C LEU A 89 -10.13 -11.23 -8.88
N HIS A 90 -9.42 -10.21 -9.38
CA HIS A 90 -9.48 -9.80 -10.77
C HIS A 90 -8.99 -10.89 -11.73
N ASP A 91 -7.90 -11.58 -11.40
CA ASP A 91 -7.37 -12.70 -12.20
C ASP A 91 -8.31 -13.91 -12.22
N PHE A 92 -8.99 -14.21 -11.11
CA PHE A 92 -10.04 -15.24 -11.04
C PHE A 92 -11.24 -14.90 -11.93
N ILE A 93 -11.74 -13.66 -11.84
CA ILE A 93 -12.85 -13.18 -12.67
C ILE A 93 -12.46 -13.22 -14.17
N ARG A 94 -11.24 -12.77 -14.53
CA ARG A 94 -10.77 -12.81 -15.92
C ARG A 94 -10.80 -14.23 -16.50
N LYS A 95 -10.30 -15.22 -15.74
CA LYS A 95 -10.32 -16.64 -16.16
C LYS A 95 -11.75 -17.14 -16.40
N GLN A 96 -12.64 -16.92 -15.43
CA GLN A 96 -14.04 -17.35 -15.52
C GLN A 96 -14.82 -16.69 -16.66
N ILE A 97 -14.46 -15.47 -17.08
CA ILE A 97 -15.04 -14.85 -18.28
C ILE A 97 -14.54 -15.54 -19.56
N VAL A 98 -13.22 -15.75 -19.69
CA VAL A 98 -12.61 -16.39 -20.87
C VAL A 98 -13.09 -17.83 -21.04
N GLU A 99 -13.11 -18.62 -19.95
CA GLU A 99 -13.56 -20.02 -19.92
C GLU A 99 -15.05 -20.18 -20.31
N ARG A 100 -15.87 -19.14 -20.13
CA ARG A 100 -17.30 -19.12 -20.52
C ARG A 100 -17.53 -18.55 -21.92
N ALA A 101 -16.60 -17.73 -22.43
CA ALA A 101 -16.69 -17.13 -23.76
C ALA A 101 -16.32 -18.11 -24.88
N ASP A 102 -15.45 -19.09 -24.62
CA ASP A 102 -15.07 -20.13 -25.59
C ASP A 102 -15.06 -21.54 -24.97
N PRO A 103 -16.21 -22.24 -24.94
CA PRO A 103 -16.32 -23.61 -24.42
C PRO A 103 -15.78 -24.68 -25.39
N SER A 104 -15.07 -24.31 -26.47
CA SER A 104 -14.49 -25.26 -27.41
C SER A 104 -13.15 -24.76 -27.94
N GLY A 105 -12.13 -24.84 -27.08
CA GLY A 105 -10.74 -24.44 -27.33
C GLY A 105 -10.12 -25.04 -28.61
N LYS A 106 -10.48 -24.44 -29.75
CA LYS A 106 -9.99 -24.73 -31.10
C LYS A 106 -9.45 -23.45 -31.74
N LEU A 107 -8.55 -22.76 -31.04
CA LEU A 107 -7.55 -21.96 -31.74
C LEU A 107 -6.69 -22.92 -32.58
N ALA A 108 -7.05 -23.04 -33.85
CA ALA A 108 -6.38 -23.93 -34.79
C ALA A 108 -4.91 -23.50 -34.94
N ASN A 109 -3.99 -24.46 -34.80
CA ASN A 109 -2.55 -24.23 -34.90
C ASN A 109 -2.11 -24.00 -36.35
N GLY A 110 -2.47 -22.84 -36.91
CA GLY A 110 -2.19 -22.45 -38.29
C GLY A 110 -0.80 -21.85 -38.47
N ARG A 111 0.23 -22.69 -38.63
CA ARG A 111 1.54 -22.25 -39.14
C ARG A 111 1.46 -22.02 -40.66
N SER A 112 1.69 -20.80 -41.11
CA SER A 112 2.22 -20.52 -42.45
C SER A 112 3.28 -19.42 -42.36
N SER A 113 4.28 -19.48 -43.22
CA SER A 113 5.54 -18.74 -43.04
C SER A 113 5.91 -17.89 -44.24
N SER A 114 6.45 -16.69 -43.96
CA SER A 114 7.42 -15.98 -44.79
C SER A 114 6.83 -15.21 -46.01
N PRO A 115 7.63 -14.43 -46.79
CA PRO A 115 7.66 -12.99 -46.54
C PRO A 115 7.51 -12.10 -47.80
N ALA A 116 7.12 -10.84 -47.61
CA ALA A 116 7.28 -9.78 -48.62
C ALA A 116 7.54 -8.43 -47.94
N ALA A 117 8.48 -7.66 -48.50
CA ALA A 117 8.77 -6.29 -48.09
C ALA A 117 8.19 -5.27 -49.11
N HIS A 118 8.48 -3.99 -48.88
CA HIS A 118 8.18 -2.82 -49.73
C HIS A 118 6.77 -2.22 -49.65
N HIS A 119 6.63 -1.19 -48.82
CA HIS A 119 6.74 0.16 -49.40
C HIS A 119 7.47 1.13 -48.45
N LEU A 120 8.16 2.12 -49.02
CA LEU A 120 9.05 3.05 -48.32
C LEU A 120 8.72 4.50 -48.69
N SER A 121 8.51 5.34 -47.67
CA SER A 121 8.59 6.82 -47.71
C SER A 121 8.54 7.35 -46.25
N THR A 122 9.61 7.93 -45.67
CA THR A 122 10.11 9.33 -45.79
C THR A 122 9.11 10.38 -45.29
N LEU A 123 9.41 11.31 -44.35
CA LEU A 123 10.62 11.63 -43.55
C LEU A 123 10.21 11.70 -42.03
N THR A 124 10.87 12.29 -41.01
CA THR A 124 12.01 13.24 -40.88
C THR A 124 12.76 13.03 -39.53
N GLU A 125 13.33 14.07 -38.92
CA GLU A 125 14.33 14.03 -37.83
C GLU A 125 13.84 14.51 -36.44
N GLU A 126 14.79 14.38 -35.49
CA GLU A 126 14.84 14.81 -34.10
C GLU A 126 14.31 16.21 -33.71
N ASN A 127 13.97 16.38 -32.43
CA ASN A 127 14.71 17.32 -31.58
C ASN A 127 14.68 16.89 -30.09
N LYS A 128 15.71 17.25 -29.32
CA LYS A 128 15.90 16.93 -27.89
C LYS A 128 16.48 18.14 -27.13
N THR A 129 15.62 18.92 -26.51
CA THR A 129 15.94 19.98 -25.52
C THR A 129 14.73 20.11 -24.59
N ARG A 130 14.78 19.96 -23.25
CA ARG A 130 15.71 20.40 -22.20
C ARG A 130 15.84 21.92 -22.06
N VAL A 131 14.85 22.56 -21.44
CA VAL A 131 15.07 23.64 -20.44
C VAL A 131 14.01 23.59 -19.33
N SER A 132 14.50 23.64 -18.09
CA SER A 132 13.85 24.21 -16.89
C SER A 132 14.91 25.14 -16.27
N PRO A 133 14.61 26.22 -15.50
CA PRO A 133 13.59 26.22 -14.44
C PRO A 133 12.88 27.58 -14.14
N ALA A 134 12.13 27.56 -13.03
CA ALA A 134 11.87 28.66 -12.10
C ALA A 134 10.97 29.86 -12.51
N LEU A 135 9.93 30.07 -11.69
CA LEU A 135 9.49 31.40 -11.26
C LEU A 135 9.31 31.38 -9.73
N THR A 136 9.42 32.53 -9.07
CA THR A 136 9.68 32.63 -7.62
C THR A 136 8.67 33.56 -6.92
N LEU A 137 8.39 33.26 -5.65
CA LEU A 137 7.59 33.98 -4.63
C LEU A 137 6.85 35.29 -5.02
N ALA A 138 5.59 35.36 -4.62
CA ALA A 138 5.05 36.57 -3.98
C ALA A 138 3.98 36.20 -2.93
N SER A 139 4.18 36.64 -1.68
CA SER A 139 3.15 36.68 -0.64
C SER A 139 2.83 38.14 -0.31
N PRO A 140 1.56 38.51 -0.06
CA PRO A 140 1.22 39.75 0.62
C PRO A 140 0.91 39.51 2.11
N THR A 141 1.34 40.43 2.96
CA THR A 141 1.10 40.42 4.42
C THR A 141 -0.18 41.17 4.77
N LEU A 142 -0.97 40.64 5.71
CA LEU A 142 -1.52 41.38 6.87
C LEU A 142 -1.98 40.40 7.95
#